data_AF-A0A2T4YWR4-F1
#
_entry.id   AF-A0A2T4YWR4-F1
#
_cell.length_a   1.000
_cell.length_b   1.000
_cell.length_c   1.000
_cell.angle_alpha   90.00
_cell.angle_beta   90.00
_cell.angle_gamma   90.00
#
_symmetry.space_group_name_H-M   'P 1'
#
loop_
_entity.id
_entity.type
_entity.pdbx_description
1 polymer ?
#
loop_
_entity_poly.entity_id
_entity_poly.type
_entity_poly.pdbx_seq_one_letter_code
_entity_poly.pdbx_strand_id
1 'polypeptide(L)' 'MSQKGSVPSRERRIKRICVRYGLHLMTAQKPSKQVLTHGGYMLRDAETMAIVLGDKGYLFSADLDEVEAYLDALE' A
#
# COMPACT_ATOMS: atom_id res chain seq x y z
N MET A 1 8.36 -13.52 -18.41
CA MET A 1 8.29 -12.14 -18.96
C MET A 1 7.88 -11.20 -17.85
N SER A 2 8.72 -10.22 -17.49
CA SER A 2 8.35 -9.18 -16.52
C SER A 2 7.52 -8.12 -17.23
N GLN A 3 6.19 -8.18 -17.09
CA GLN A 3 5.34 -7.10 -17.56
C GLN A 3 5.58 -5.88 -16.67
N LYS A 4 6.10 -4.80 -17.26
CA LYS A 4 6.47 -3.55 -16.59
C LYS A 4 5.30 -2.93 -15.78
N GLY A 5 4.06 -3.24 -16.13
CA GLY A 5 2.83 -2.83 -15.43
C GLY A 5 2.15 -3.90 -14.58
N SER A 6 2.78 -5.07 -14.36
CA SER A 6 2.19 -6.10 -13.50
C SER A 6 2.12 -5.65 -12.04
N VAL A 7 1.09 -6.09 -11.31
CA VAL A 7 0.89 -5.81 -9.87
C VAL A 7 2.17 -6.04 -9.04
N PRO A 8 2.90 -7.17 -9.19
CA PRO A 8 4.14 -7.37 -8.44
C PRO A 8 5.26 -6.38 -8.79
N SER A 9 5.28 -5.84 -10.01
CA SER A 9 6.23 -4.80 -10.42
C SER A 9 5.94 -3.49 -9.70
N ARG A 10 4.66 -3.10 -9.64
CA ARG A 10 4.19 -1.89 -8.92
C ARG A 10 4.49 -1.97 -7.44
N GLU A 11 4.12 -3.07 -6.78
CA GLU A 11 4.40 -3.28 -5.36
C GLU A 11 5.89 -3.13 -5.00
N ARG A 12 6.78 -3.70 -5.82
CA ARG A 12 8.23 -3.57 -5.60
C ARG A 12 8.71 -2.12 -5.73
N ARG A 13 8.13 -1.35 -6.66
CA ARG A 13 8.45 0.08 -6.82
C ARG A 13 7.98 0.87 -5.61
N ILE A 14 6.71 0.71 -5.23
CA ILE A 14 6.10 1.36 -4.08
C ILE A 14 6.89 1.05 -2.81
N LYS A 15 7.23 -0.22 -2.56
CA LYS A 15 8.04 -0.62 -1.39
C LYS A 15 9.38 0.13 -1.32
N ARG A 16 10.05 0.33 -2.46
CA ARG A 16 11.30 1.12 -2.48
C ARG A 16 11.07 2.58 -2.15
N ILE A 17 9.96 3.15 -2.60
CA ILE A 17 9.61 4.55 -2.30
C ILE A 17 9.26 4.70 -0.82
N CYS A 18 8.40 3.81 -0.28
CA CYS A 18 8.02 3.79 1.13
C CYS A 18 9.23 3.82 2.07
N VAL A 19 10.27 3.03 1.79
CA VAL A 19 11.50 3.00 2.61
C VAL A 19 12.18 4.37 2.69
N ARG A 20 12.13 5.19 1.63
CA ARG A 20 12.71 6.55 1.64
C ARG A 20 12.00 7.49 2.62
N TYR A 21 10.73 7.25 2.88
CA TYR A 21 9.88 8.08 3.75
C TYR A 21 9.61 7.43 5.11
N GLY A 22 10.31 6.35 5.47
CA GLY A 22 10.06 5.66 6.73
C GLY A 22 8.68 5.00 6.80
N LEU A 23 8.15 4.53 5.66
CA LEU A 23 6.85 3.88 5.57
C LEU A 23 6.98 2.38 5.26
N HIS A 24 5.96 1.62 5.67
CA HIS A 24 5.79 0.20 5.38
C HIS A 24 4.51 -0.06 4.60
N LEU A 25 4.66 -0.61 3.40
CA LEU A 25 3.55 -1.16 2.62
C LEU A 25 3.17 -2.54 3.15
N MET A 26 1.97 -2.64 3.72
CA MET A 26 1.38 -3.90 4.16
C MET A 26 0.35 -4.40 3.16
N THR A 27 0.34 -5.71 2.95
CA THR A 27 -0.64 -6.42 2.11
C THR A 27 -1.49 -7.34 2.97
N ALA A 28 -2.80 -7.40 2.73
CA ALA A 28 -3.69 -8.29 3.46
C ALA A 28 -3.35 -9.77 3.14
N GLN A 29 -2.83 -10.53 4.11
CA GLN A 29 -2.52 -11.95 3.92
C GLN A 29 -3.77 -12.85 3.88
N LYS A 30 -4.82 -12.45 4.61
CA LYS A 30 -6.13 -13.11 4.65
C LYS A 30 -7.21 -12.07 4.36
N PRO A 31 -7.38 -11.65 3.10
CA PRO A 31 -8.30 -10.57 2.77
C PRO A 31 -9.75 -11.01 3.02
N SER A 32 -10.52 -10.14 3.66
CA SER A 32 -11.98 -10.31 3.76
C SER A 32 -12.62 -10.06 2.38
N LYS A 33 -13.90 -10.44 2.21
CA LYS A 33 -14.63 -10.19 0.94
C LYS A 33 -14.60 -8.70 0.53
N GLN A 34 -14.58 -7.79 1.50
CA GLN A 34 -14.52 -6.34 1.24
C GLN A 34 -13.14 -5.92 0.71
N VAL A 35 -12.06 -6.43 1.32
CA VAL A 35 -10.69 -6.20 0.88
C VAL A 35 -10.45 -6.74 -0.54
N LEU A 36 -11.02 -7.90 -0.88
CA LEU A 36 -10.89 -8.48 -2.23
C LEU A 36 -11.57 -7.65 -3.33
N THR A 37 -12.54 -6.80 -2.99
CA THR A 37 -13.34 -6.07 -3.99
C THR A 37 -12.75 -4.69 -4.29
N HIS A 38 -12.23 -3.98 -3.28
CA HIS A 38 -11.79 -2.59 -3.41
C HIS A 38 -10.54 -2.22 -2.59
N GLY A 39 -9.81 -3.17 -2.02
CA GLY A 39 -8.64 -2.87 -1.20
C GLY A 39 -7.54 -3.92 -1.29
N GLY A 40 -6.70 -3.99 -0.26
CA GLY A 40 -5.61 -4.96 -0.16
C GLY A 40 -4.34 -4.40 0.45
N TYR A 41 -4.23 -3.07 0.50
CA TYR A 41 -3.02 -2.38 0.89
C TYR A 41 -3.28 -1.41 2.06
N MET A 42 -2.22 -1.20 2.83
CA MET A 42 -2.20 -0.28 3.96
C MET A 42 -0.78 0.26 4.11
N LEU A 43 -0.64 1.54 4.46
CA LEU A 43 0.64 2.14 4.82
C LEU A 43 0.74 2.30 6.33
N ARG A 44 1.88 1.94 6.90
CA ARG A 44 2.23 2.24 8.29
C ARG A 44 3.49 3.07 8.36
N ASP A 45 3.54 3.92 9.37
CA ASP A 45 4.77 4.57 9.78
C ASP A 45 5.72 3.53 10.42
N ALA A 46 6.98 3.51 10.01
CA ALA A 46 7.95 2.51 10.44
C ALA A 46 8.44 2.73 11.89
N GLU A 47 8.33 3.93 12.42
CA GLU A 47 8.79 4.27 13.76
C GLU A 47 7.68 4.09 14.79
N THR A 48 6.52 4.67 14.53
CA THR A 48 5.37 4.71 15.44
C THR A 48 4.41 3.53 15.26
N MET A 49 4.53 2.78 14.16
CA MET A 49 3.59 1.74 13.76
C MET A 49 2.16 2.27 13.54
N ALA A 50 1.96 3.58 13.47
CA ALA A 50 0.67 4.18 13.19
C ALA A 50 0.22 3.86 11.76
N ILE A 51 -1.09 3.72 11.55
CA ILE A 51 -1.64 3.57 10.21
C ILE A 51 -1.73 4.95 9.59
N VAL A 52 -1.11 5.10 8.42
CA VAL A 52 -1.04 6.36 7.67
C VAL A 52 -2.08 6.37 6.55
N LEU A 53 -2.32 5.20 5.93
CA LEU A 53 -3.28 5.03 4.85
C LEU A 53 -3.88 3.62 4.89
N GLY A 54 -5.15 3.46 4.49
CA GLY A 54 -5.82 2.16 4.40
C GLY A 54 -6.64 1.77 5.63
N ASP A 55 -7.16 2.76 6.37
CA ASP A 55 -8.10 2.62 7.49
C ASP A 55 -9.38 3.46 7.26
N LYS A 56 -9.98 3.35 6.07
CA LYS A 56 -11.27 3.99 5.77
C LYS A 56 -12.40 3.00 6.04
N GLY A 57 -12.68 2.77 7.33
CA GLY A 57 -13.78 1.91 7.81
C GLY A 57 -13.45 0.43 7.96
N TYR A 58 -12.41 -0.06 7.28
CA TYR A 58 -11.80 -1.37 7.54
C TYR A 58 -10.30 -1.34 7.21
N LEU A 59 -9.53 -2.23 7.85
CA LEU A 59 -8.09 -2.35 7.60
C LEU A 59 -7.83 -2.87 6.18
N PHE A 60 -6.78 -2.34 5.56
CA PHE A 60 -6.42 -2.64 4.17
C PHE A 60 -7.45 -2.13 3.16
N SER A 61 -8.07 -1.00 3.45
CA SER A 61 -9.04 -0.38 2.53
C SER A 61 -8.40 0.26 1.31
N ALA A 62 -7.07 0.46 1.29
CA ALA A 62 -6.42 1.16 0.18
C ALA A 62 -6.06 0.21 -0.96
N ASP A 63 -6.10 0.74 -2.18
CA ASP A 63 -5.56 0.11 -3.37
C ASP A 63 -4.16 0.65 -3.71
N LEU A 64 -3.56 0.16 -4.80
CA LEU A 64 -2.23 0.61 -5.23
C LEU A 64 -2.23 2.03 -5.77
N ASP A 65 -3.35 2.49 -6.35
CA ASP A 65 -3.44 3.81 -6.98
C ASP A 65 -3.52 4.89 -5.88
N GLU A 66 -4.29 4.66 -4.81
CA GLU A 66 -4.31 5.51 -3.62
C GLU A 66 -2.94 5.55 -2.92
N VAL A 67 -2.25 4.42 -2.84
CA VAL A 67 -0.90 4.36 -2.25
C VAL A 67 0.11 5.13 -3.09
N GLU A 68 0.10 4.98 -4.42
CA GLU A 68 0.98 5.74 -5.31
C GLU A 68 0.69 7.24 -5.21
N ALA A 69 -0.58 7.66 -5.26
CA ALA A 69 -0.96 9.06 -5.11
C ALA A 69 -0.52 9.67 -3.77
N TYR A 70 -0.58 8.90 -2.68
CA TYR A 70 -0.10 9.36 -1.38
C TYR A 70 1.43 9.56 -1.38
N LEU A 71 2.18 8.63 -1.97
CA LEU A 71 3.64 8.72 -2.03
C LEU A 71 4.11 9.83 -2.98
N ASP A 72 3.42 10.04 -4.09
CA ASP A 72 3.71 11.12 -5.04
C ASP A 72 3.48 12.50 -4.39
N ALA A 73 2.55 12.61 -3.44
CA ALA A 73 2.33 13.85 -2.67
C ALA A 73 3.41 14.13 -1.60
N LEU A 74 4.28 13.16 -1.30
CA LEU A 74 5.41 13.31 -0.37
C LEU A 74 6.73 13.68 -1.09
N GLU A 75 6.77 13.64 -2.42
CA GLU A 75 7.89 14.08 -3.26
C GLU A 75 7.85 15.59 -3.52
#